data_AF-A0A449B6M4-F1
#
_entry.id   AF-A0A449B6M4-F1
#
_cell.length_a   1.000
_cell.length_b   1.000
_cell.length_c   1.000
_cell.angle_alpha   90.00
_cell.angle_beta   90.00
_cell.angle_gamma   90.00
#
_symmetry.space_group_name_H-M   'P 1'
#
loop_
_entity.id
_entity.type
_entity.pdbx_description
1 polymer ?
#
loop_
_entity_poly.entity_id
_entity_poly.type
_entity_poly.pdbx_seq_one_letter_code
_entity_poly.pdbx_strand_id
1 'polypeptide(L)'
;MKNNGFGKRNKKISFGTRMRFLLLGKRPLERKFLPKIIEYLFIIFANFMMFLTLIILLNSLRKYNFDLYNKEHLKEFIDQIKTFEARLLLIVAVFSWIVTILMSIHLGYIYSKTEKAKWVNICCIISNLLCLLPLSLIFSIWGYIKNEIVFE
;
A
#
# COMPACT_ATOMS: atom_id res chain seq x y z
N MET A 1 -25.13 -28.73 -36.62
CA MET A 1 -24.29 -28.54 -35.42
C MET A 1 -22.82 -28.58 -35.81
N LYS A 2 -22.16 -27.42 -35.95
CA LYS A 2 -20.71 -27.35 -36.21
C LYS A 2 -19.98 -27.25 -34.88
N ASN A 3 -19.31 -28.34 -34.51
CA ASN A 3 -18.44 -28.42 -33.35
C ASN A 3 -17.15 -27.66 -33.67
N ASN A 4 -17.12 -26.36 -33.38
CA ASN A 4 -15.91 -25.56 -33.48
C ASN A 4 -14.99 -25.93 -32.32
N GLY A 5 -14.08 -26.88 -32.59
CA GLY A 5 -13.03 -27.29 -31.66
C GLY A 5 -12.23 -26.09 -31.19
N PHE A 6 -12.35 -25.75 -29.91
CA PHE A 6 -11.45 -24.86 -29.20
C PHE A 6 -10.09 -25.54 -29.04
N GLY A 7 -9.33 -25.61 -30.12
CA GLY A 7 -7.89 -25.84 -30.05
C GLY A 7 -7.24 -24.64 -29.37
N LYS A 8 -7.11 -24.68 -28.04
CA LYS A 8 -6.21 -23.79 -27.28
C LYS A 8 -4.79 -24.02 -27.80
N ARG A 9 -4.38 -23.27 -28.82
CA ARG A 9 -2.97 -23.15 -29.20
C ARG A 9 -2.23 -22.64 -27.97
N ASN A 10 -1.35 -23.46 -27.40
CA ASN A 10 -0.33 -23.03 -26.43
C ASN A 10 0.61 -22.03 -27.12
N LYS A 11 0.15 -20.78 -27.32
CA LYS A 11 1.01 -19.68 -27.76
C LYS A 11 2.03 -19.45 -26.65
N LYS A 12 3.31 -19.73 -26.95
CA LYS A 12 4.43 -19.38 -26.08
C LYS A 12 4.33 -17.86 -25.79
N ILE A 13 4.19 -17.53 -24.51
CA ILE A 13 4.14 -16.15 -24.03
C ILE A 13 5.49 -15.48 -24.39
N SER A 14 5.46 -14.29 -24.99
CA SER A 14 6.68 -13.56 -25.36
C SER A 14 7.54 -13.21 -24.13
N PHE A 15 8.85 -13.11 -24.30
CA PHE A 15 9.78 -12.80 -23.20
C PHE A 15 9.43 -11.49 -22.48
N GLY A 16 9.06 -10.45 -23.24
CA GLY A 16 8.60 -9.18 -22.65
C GLY A 16 7.35 -9.34 -21.77
N THR A 17 6.44 -10.25 -22.13
CA THR A 17 5.27 -10.56 -21.30
C THR A 17 5.65 -11.34 -20.03
N ARG A 18 6.66 -12.21 -20.10
CA ARG A 18 7.21 -12.89 -18.91
C ARG A 18 7.88 -11.91 -17.94
N MET A 19 8.72 -11.01 -18.44
CA MET A 19 9.34 -9.98 -17.60
C MET A 19 8.31 -9.05 -16.97
N ARG A 20 7.27 -8.69 -17.72
CA ARG A 20 6.12 -7.95 -17.17
C ARG A 20 5.44 -8.74 -16.04
N PHE A 21 5.22 -10.04 -16.20
CA PHE A 21 4.58 -10.85 -15.16
C PHE A 21 5.41 -10.93 -13.88
N LEU A 22 6.73 -10.88 -13.98
CA LEU A 22 7.64 -10.95 -12.84
C LEU A 22 7.68 -9.62 -12.07
N LEU A 23 7.70 -8.48 -12.77
CA LEU A 23 7.83 -7.15 -12.17
C LEU A 23 6.49 -6.48 -11.81
N LEU A 24 5.51 -6.60 -12.70
CA LEU A 24 4.21 -5.89 -12.63
C LEU A 24 3.02 -6.86 -12.51
N GLY A 25 3.27 -8.17 -12.50
CA GLY A 25 2.21 -9.16 -12.48
C GLY A 25 1.43 -9.28 -13.80
N LYS A 26 0.45 -10.19 -13.81
CA LYS A 26 -0.48 -10.36 -14.94
C LYS A 26 -1.46 -9.19 -15.00
N ARG A 27 -1.92 -8.82 -16.19
CA ARG A 27 -2.96 -7.77 -16.33
C ARG A 27 -4.28 -8.24 -15.71
N PRO A 28 -5.16 -7.31 -15.26
CA PRO A 28 -6.42 -7.67 -14.59
C PRO A 28 -7.27 -8.67 -15.40
N LEU A 29 -7.41 -8.45 -16.71
CA LEU A 29 -8.17 -9.31 -17.63
C LEU A 29 -7.51 -10.69 -17.89
N GLU A 30 -6.23 -10.84 -17.53
CA GLU A 30 -5.45 -12.08 -17.67
C GLU A 30 -5.48 -12.94 -16.38
N ARG A 31 -6.06 -12.43 -15.28
CA ARG A 31 -6.14 -13.10 -13.98
C ARG A 31 -7.50 -13.81 -13.83
N LYS A 32 -7.48 -15.10 -13.45
CA LYS A 32 -8.66 -15.95 -13.19
C LYS A 32 -9.11 -15.90 -11.71
N PHE A 33 -9.29 -14.72 -11.11
CA PHE A 33 -9.77 -14.52 -9.71
C PHE A 33 -8.74 -14.65 -8.57
N LEU A 34 -9.05 -13.93 -7.47
CA LEU A 34 -8.45 -13.80 -6.12
C LEU A 34 -7.27 -12.84 -5.78
N PRO A 35 -6.24 -12.58 -6.60
CA PRO A 35 -5.04 -11.86 -6.11
C PRO A 35 -5.30 -10.40 -5.73
N LYS A 36 -6.42 -9.82 -6.20
CA LYS A 36 -6.83 -8.44 -5.90
C LYS A 36 -7.20 -8.22 -4.43
N ILE A 37 -7.75 -9.23 -3.75
CA ILE A 37 -8.14 -9.16 -2.34
C ILE A 37 -6.89 -9.14 -1.44
N ILE A 38 -5.91 -9.99 -1.74
CA ILE A 38 -4.67 -10.11 -0.97
C ILE A 38 -3.88 -8.80 -1.01
N GLU A 39 -3.84 -8.12 -2.17
CA GLU A 39 -3.18 -6.82 -2.32
C GLU A 39 -3.83 -5.74 -1.42
N TYR A 40 -5.17 -5.72 -1.30
CA TYR A 40 -5.87 -4.83 -0.37
C TYR A 40 -5.57 -5.15 1.10
N LEU A 41 -5.65 -6.42 1.48
CA LEU A 41 -5.35 -6.85 2.84
C LEU A 41 -3.91 -6.48 3.23
N PHE A 42 -2.96 -6.61 2.30
CA PHE A 42 -1.59 -6.19 2.51
C PHE A 42 -1.48 -4.67 2.73
N ILE A 43 -2.17 -3.85 1.93
CA ILE A 43 -2.17 -2.38 2.10
C ILE A 43 -2.81 -1.98 3.42
N ILE A 44 -3.95 -2.59 3.78
CA ILE A 44 -4.63 -2.32 5.06
C ILE A 44 -3.71 -2.66 6.23
N PHE A 45 -3.07 -3.83 6.19
CA PHE A 45 -2.13 -4.27 7.22
C PHE A 45 -0.91 -3.37 7.30
N ALA A 46 -0.30 -3.02 6.17
CA ALA A 46 0.86 -2.13 6.12
C ALA A 46 0.53 -0.73 6.68
N ASN A 47 -0.61 -0.16 6.30
CA ASN A 47 -1.08 1.12 6.84
C ASN A 47 -1.38 1.06 8.34
N PHE A 48 -1.93 -0.06 8.81
CA PHE A 48 -2.16 -0.29 10.25
C PHE A 48 -0.84 -0.36 11.03
N MET A 49 0.15 -1.11 10.54
CA MET A 49 1.48 -1.20 11.16
C MET A 49 2.21 0.15 11.17
N MET A 50 2.12 0.91 10.07
CA MET A 50 2.62 2.29 10.01
C MET A 50 1.94 3.19 11.03
N PHE A 51 0.61 3.06 11.19
CA PHE A 51 -0.14 3.84 12.16
C PHE A 51 0.27 3.53 13.60
N LEU A 52 0.44 2.25 13.95
CA LEU A 52 0.98 1.85 15.26
C LEU A 52 2.38 2.41 15.51
N THR A 53 3.25 2.37 14.49
CA THR A 53 4.61 2.91 14.59
C THR A 53 4.58 4.42 14.85
N LEU A 54 3.69 5.15 14.17
CA LEU A 54 3.49 6.58 14.39
C LEU A 54 2.99 6.87 15.81
N ILE A 55 2.06 6.08 16.35
CA ILE A 55 1.60 6.21 17.74
C ILE A 55 2.76 6.05 18.72
N ILE A 56 3.64 5.06 18.51
CA ILE A 56 4.81 4.82 19.36
C ILE A 56 5.76 6.03 19.32
N LEU A 57 6.02 6.58 18.12
CA LEU A 57 6.85 7.79 17.95
C LEU A 57 6.22 9.03 18.60
N LEU A 58 4.90 9.21 18.50
CA LEU A 58 4.21 10.31 19.17
C LEU A 58 4.23 10.14 20.70
N ASN A 59 4.14 8.91 21.19
CA ASN A 59 4.21 8.64 22.62
C ASN A 59 5.62 8.90 23.19
N SER A 60 6.69 8.71 22.41
CA SER A 60 8.04 9.10 22.86
C SER A 60 8.19 10.62 23.03
N LEU A 61 7.48 11.41 22.20
CA LEU A 61 7.45 12.87 22.30
C LEU A 61 6.70 13.39 23.54
N ARG A 62 5.81 12.58 24.12
CA ARG A 62 5.03 12.96 25.32
C ARG A 62 5.91 13.40 26.49
N LYS A 63 7.11 12.83 26.63
CA LYS A 63 8.06 13.20 27.70
C LYS A 63 8.47 14.68 27.68
N TYR A 64 8.34 15.32 26.53
CA TYR A 64 8.71 16.72 26.30
C TYR A 64 7.51 17.66 26.32
N ASN A 65 6.33 17.21 26.75
CA ASN A 65 5.07 17.96 26.69
C ASN A 65 4.75 18.53 25.29
N PHE A 66 5.31 17.92 24.24
CA PHE A 66 5.25 18.42 22.86
C PHE A 66 5.83 19.84 22.67
N ASP A 67 6.56 20.38 23.66
CA ASP A 67 7.20 21.68 23.57
C ASP A 67 8.60 21.57 22.94
N LEU A 68 8.60 21.47 21.61
CA LEU A 68 9.82 21.45 20.80
C LEU A 68 10.37 22.86 20.50
N TYR A 69 9.72 23.92 20.99
CA TYR A 69 10.24 25.28 20.85
C TYR A 69 11.35 25.57 21.87
N ASN A 70 11.33 24.86 23.01
CA ASN A 70 12.44 24.88 23.95
C ASN A 70 13.67 24.17 23.33
N LYS A 71 14.79 24.91 23.25
CA LYS A 71 16.06 24.41 22.70
C LYS A 71 16.60 23.19 23.45
N GLU A 72 16.36 23.08 24.76
CA GLU A 72 16.82 21.95 25.57
C GLU A 72 16.05 20.67 25.22
N HIS A 73 14.71 20.75 25.20
CA HIS A 73 13.86 19.61 24.80
C HIS A 73 14.10 19.19 23.35
N LEU A 74 14.30 20.16 22.44
CA LEU A 74 14.66 19.85 21.06
C LEU A 74 15.99 19.09 20.96
N LYS A 75 17.02 19.52 21.72
CA LYS A 75 18.32 18.86 21.74
C LYS A 75 18.22 17.44 22.28
N GLU A 76 17.52 17.25 23.40
CA GLU A 76 17.31 15.94 24.00
C GLU A 76 16.54 15.00 23.07
N PHE A 77 15.50 15.50 22.40
CA PHE A 77 14.75 14.71 21.42
C PHE A 77 15.61 14.31 20.21
N ILE A 78 16.41 15.24 19.68
CA ILE A 78 17.35 14.94 18.59
C ILE A 78 18.36 13.88 19.04
N ASP A 79 18.86 13.97 20.27
CA ASP A 79 19.81 12.98 20.79
C ASP A 79 19.15 11.60 20.99
N GLN A 80 17.86 11.54 21.34
CA GLN A 80 17.09 10.29 21.31
C GLN A 80 16.96 9.72 19.90
N ILE A 81 16.68 10.54 18.88
CA ILE A 81 16.63 10.09 17.48
C ILE A 81 17.99 9.57 17.00
N LYS A 82 19.10 10.10 17.53
CA LYS A 82 20.45 9.65 17.16
C LYS A 82 20.80 8.26 17.68
N THR A 83 20.04 7.72 18.64
CA THR A 83 20.24 6.34 19.11
C THR A 83 20.06 5.35 17.97
N PHE A 84 20.78 4.23 18.01
CA PHE A 84 20.73 3.21 16.96
C PHE A 84 19.31 2.66 16.76
N GLU A 85 18.60 2.39 17.85
CA GLU A 85 17.23 1.86 17.83
C GLU A 85 16.25 2.82 17.16
N ALA A 86 16.30 4.11 17.50
CA ALA A 86 15.43 5.11 16.90
C ALA A 86 15.72 5.30 15.40
N ARG A 87 16.99 5.28 14.99
CA ARG A 87 17.37 5.34 13.56
C ARG A 87 16.86 4.12 12.79
N LEU A 88 17.00 2.93 13.36
CA LEU A 88 16.53 1.70 12.73
C LEU A 88 15.00 1.73 12.57
N LEU A 89 14.27 2.13 13.60
CA LEU A 89 12.82 2.28 13.55
C LEU A 89 12.38 3.33 12.51
N LEU A 90 13.08 4.46 12.43
CA LEU A 90 12.82 5.50 11.43
C LEU A 90 13.06 5.00 10.01
N ILE A 91 14.16 4.28 9.76
CA ILE A 91 14.45 3.67 8.45
C ILE A 91 13.34 2.67 8.07
N VAL A 92 12.95 1.80 8.99
CA VAL A 92 11.87 0.82 8.76
C VAL A 92 10.55 1.54 8.46
N ALA A 93 10.21 2.60 9.19
CA ALA A 93 9.00 3.38 8.96
C ALA A 93 9.01 4.07 7.58
N VAL A 94 10.12 4.73 7.21
CA VAL A 94 10.25 5.40 5.91
C VAL A 94 10.21 4.39 4.77
N PHE A 95 10.91 3.26 4.88
CA PHE A 95 10.91 2.24 3.85
C PHE A 95 9.53 1.59 3.70
N SER A 96 8.86 1.31 4.82
CA SER A 96 7.49 0.78 4.83
C SER A 96 6.51 1.76 4.19
N TRP A 97 6.65 3.06 4.46
CA TRP A 97 5.85 4.11 3.82
C TRP A 97 6.04 4.13 2.29
N ILE A 98 7.29 4.07 1.81
CA ILE A 98 7.59 4.01 0.37
C ILE A 98 6.97 2.77 -0.26
N VAL A 99 7.18 1.59 0.33
CA VAL A 99 6.60 0.33 -0.17
C VAL A 99 5.08 0.41 -0.23
N THR A 100 4.45 1.00 0.80
CA THR A 100 2.99 1.14 0.86
C THR A 100 2.45 2.08 -0.23
N ILE A 101 3.14 3.18 -0.53
CA ILE A 101 2.81 4.06 -1.66
C ILE A 101 2.93 3.30 -2.97
N LEU A 102 4.05 2.60 -3.21
CA LEU A 102 4.27 1.84 -4.44
C LEU A 102 3.20 0.76 -4.64
N MET A 103 2.84 0.04 -3.57
CA MET A 103 1.75 -0.93 -3.60
C MET A 103 0.39 -0.28 -3.88
N SER A 104 0.12 0.88 -3.30
CA SER A 104 -1.13 1.62 -3.57
C SER A 104 -1.21 2.10 -5.02
N ILE A 105 -0.10 2.57 -5.60
CA ILE A 105 -0.02 2.95 -7.02
C ILE A 105 -0.20 1.72 -7.91
N HIS A 106 0.44 0.60 -7.57
CA HIS A 106 0.28 -0.67 -8.29
C HIS A 106 -1.18 -1.11 -8.31
N LEU A 107 -1.83 -1.01 -7.15
CA LEU A 107 -3.26 -1.25 -6.99
C LEU A 107 -4.10 -0.32 -7.89
N GLY A 108 -3.73 0.97 -7.94
CA GLY A 108 -4.27 1.99 -8.87
C GLY A 108 -4.24 1.55 -10.33
N TYR A 109 -3.08 1.07 -10.77
CA TYR A 109 -2.90 0.58 -12.13
C TYR A 109 -3.81 -0.62 -12.45
N ILE A 110 -3.94 -1.56 -11.51
CA ILE A 110 -4.79 -2.74 -11.65
C ILE A 110 -6.28 -2.33 -11.79
N TYR A 111 -6.75 -1.38 -10.98
CA TYR A 111 -8.16 -0.99 -10.92
C TYR A 111 -8.59 0.04 -11.97
N SER A 112 -7.64 0.75 -12.59
CA SER A 112 -7.91 1.71 -13.67
C SER A 112 -8.70 1.11 -14.85
N LYS A 113 -8.76 -0.22 -14.96
CA LYS A 113 -9.42 -0.92 -16.06
C LYS A 113 -10.68 -1.70 -15.69
N THR A 114 -11.05 -1.83 -14.41
CA THR A 114 -12.11 -2.79 -14.01
C THR A 114 -13.29 -2.28 -13.18
N GLU A 115 -13.27 -1.11 -12.52
CA GLU A 115 -14.36 -0.75 -11.57
C GLU A 115 -14.86 0.71 -11.58
N LYS A 116 -16.08 0.92 -11.06
CA LYS A 116 -16.75 2.22 -10.87
C LYS A 116 -16.17 3.06 -9.71
N ALA A 117 -15.43 2.45 -8.78
CA ALA A 117 -14.93 3.09 -7.55
C ALA A 117 -13.46 3.55 -7.63
N LYS A 118 -12.94 3.90 -8.81
CA LYS A 118 -11.53 4.32 -9.00
C LYS A 118 -11.10 5.48 -8.11
N TRP A 119 -12.03 6.40 -7.84
CA TRP A 119 -11.79 7.58 -7.02
C TRP A 119 -11.38 7.20 -5.58
N VAL A 120 -11.92 6.12 -5.01
CA VAL A 120 -11.57 5.66 -3.65
C VAL A 120 -10.09 5.28 -3.59
N ASN A 121 -9.58 4.63 -4.64
CA ASN A 121 -8.18 4.27 -4.70
C ASN A 121 -7.26 5.49 -4.93
N ILE A 122 -7.71 6.47 -5.72
CA ILE A 122 -6.99 7.74 -5.86
C ILE A 122 -6.90 8.44 -4.49
N CYS A 123 -8.00 8.50 -3.74
CA CYS A 123 -8.01 9.04 -2.38
C CYS A 123 -7.09 8.25 -1.43
N CYS A 124 -7.03 6.92 -1.56
CA CYS A 124 -6.09 6.07 -0.80
C CYS A 124 -4.63 6.40 -1.14
N ILE A 125 -4.28 6.54 -2.42
CA ILE A 125 -2.93 6.93 -2.85
C ILE A 125 -2.56 8.32 -2.32
N ILE A 126 -3.44 9.30 -2.47
CA ILE A 126 -3.18 10.68 -2.02
C ILE A 126 -3.02 10.72 -0.50
N SER A 127 -3.89 10.05 0.25
CA SER A 127 -3.78 10.00 1.72
C SER A 127 -2.51 9.28 2.18
N ASN A 128 -2.09 8.20 1.52
CA ASN A 128 -0.79 7.57 1.78
C ASN A 128 0.39 8.51 1.47
N LEU A 129 0.34 9.24 0.36
CA LEU A 129 1.38 10.19 -0.03
C LEU A 129 1.49 11.37 0.93
N LEU A 130 0.38 11.81 1.53
CA LEU A 130 0.35 12.84 2.58
C LEU A 130 0.60 12.29 3.99
N CYS A 131 0.87 11.00 4.14
CA CYS A 131 1.02 10.32 5.43
C CYS A 131 -0.22 10.47 6.35
N LEU A 132 -1.41 10.64 5.76
CA LEU A 132 -2.69 10.68 6.47
C LEU A 132 -3.16 9.24 6.74
N LEU A 133 -2.39 8.51 7.55
CA LEU A 133 -2.54 7.06 7.76
C LEU A 133 -3.98 6.63 8.13
N PRO A 134 -4.70 7.31 9.05
CA PRO A 134 -6.09 6.92 9.38
C PRO A 134 -7.02 7.01 8.17
N LEU A 135 -6.90 8.09 7.38
CA LEU A 135 -7.69 8.30 6.18
C LEU A 135 -7.39 7.23 5.13
N SER A 136 -6.10 6.91 4.95
CA SER A 136 -5.66 5.88 4.00
C SER A 136 -6.19 4.49 4.37
N LEU A 137 -6.31 4.20 5.66
CA LEU A 137 -6.86 2.95 6.18
C LEU A 137 -8.36 2.86 5.92
N ILE A 138 -9.10 3.95 6.15
CA ILE A 138 -10.53 4.03 5.80
C ILE A 138 -10.75 3.81 4.30
N PHE A 139 -9.99 4.50 3.44
CA PHE A 139 -10.14 4.35 1.98
C PHE A 139 -9.72 2.98 1.47
N SER A 140 -8.69 2.36 2.06
CA SER A 140 -8.28 1.00 1.68
C SER A 140 -9.31 -0.06 2.07
N ILE A 141 -9.90 0.04 3.27
CA ILE A 141 -11.04 -0.81 3.68
C ILE A 141 -12.26 -0.59 2.78
N TRP A 142 -12.58 0.67 2.48
CA TRP A 142 -13.72 0.96 1.61
C TRP A 142 -13.51 0.43 0.18
N GLY A 143 -12.29 0.60 -0.35
CA GLY A 143 -11.89 0.02 -1.63
C GLY A 143 -11.98 -1.50 -1.64
N TYR A 144 -11.56 -2.14 -0.54
CA TYR A 144 -11.69 -3.58 -0.34
C TYR A 144 -13.16 -4.03 -0.41
N ILE A 145 -14.04 -3.48 0.44
CA ILE A 145 -15.46 -3.87 0.50
C ILE A 145 -16.15 -3.68 -0.86
N LYS A 146 -15.92 -2.54 -1.53
CA LYS A 146 -16.54 -2.28 -2.83
C LYS A 146 -16.09 -3.23 -3.91
N ASN A 147 -14.89 -3.77 -3.80
CA ASN A 147 -14.32 -4.66 -4.79
C ASN A 147 -14.62 -6.13 -4.48
N GLU A 148 -14.67 -6.54 -3.22
CA GLU A 148 -15.17 -7.85 -2.78
C GLU A 148 -16.57 -8.12 -3.35
N ILE A 149 -17.50 -7.17 -3.24
CA ILE A 149 -18.88 -7.25 -3.79
C ILE A 149 -18.90 -7.43 -5.33
N VAL A 150 -17.86 -7.00 -6.05
CA VAL A 150 -17.78 -7.13 -7.53
C VAL A 150 -17.19 -8.48 -7.95
N PHE A 151 -16.54 -9.19 -7.02
CA PHE A 151 -15.89 -10.48 -7.29
C PHE A 151 -16.65 -11.70 -6.73
N GLU A 152 -17.69 -11.50 -5.91
CA GLU A 152 -18.76 -12.47 -5.65
C GLU A 152 -19.72 -12.58 -6.86
#